data_AF-A0A951HDG6-F1
#
_entry.id   AF-A0A951HDG6-F1
#
_cell.length_a   1.000
_cell.length_b   1.000
_cell.length_c   1.000
_cell.angle_alpha   90.00
_cell.angle_beta   90.00
_cell.angle_gamma   90.00
#
_symmetry.space_group_name_H-M   'P 1'
#
loop_
_entity.id
_entity.type
_entity.pdbx_description
1 polymer ?
#
loop_
_entity_poly.entity_id
_entity_poly.type
_entity_poly.pdbx_seq_one_letter_code
_entity_poly.pdbx_strand_id
1 'polypeptide(L)'
;MEETTRSAVQRLATPAIEAESRAWMISCPKCGFEQSVWESGGIRYRAAGSSRQLRRCPSCGRLSWQKIYWKGGVEGAAPASAAFVVKLVLSIVLGVLLGTALILFVTFKLTGVI
;
A
#
# COMPACT_ATOMS: atom_id res chain seq x y z
N MET A 1 10.99 13.59 -30.51
CA MET A 1 12.01 13.88 -29.48
C MET A 1 11.60 13.44 -28.07
N GLU A 2 10.31 13.30 -27.73
CA GLU A 2 9.87 12.77 -26.41
C GLU A 2 10.13 11.27 -26.20
N GLU A 3 10.23 10.49 -27.27
CA GLU A 3 10.36 9.03 -27.19
C GLU A 3 11.76 8.59 -26.75
N THR A 4 12.79 9.34 -27.15
CA THR A 4 14.19 9.06 -26.81
C THR A 4 14.48 9.30 -25.32
N THR A 5 13.89 10.33 -24.73
CA THR A 5 14.05 10.67 -23.30
C THR A 5 13.32 9.69 -22.39
N ARG A 6 12.13 9.21 -22.77
CA ARG A 6 11.38 8.17 -22.03
C ARG A 6 12.20 6.90 -21.85
N SER A 7 12.86 6.47 -22.93
CA SER A 7 13.63 5.23 -22.96
C SER A 7 14.89 5.28 -22.08
N ALA A 8 15.55 6.44 -21.96
CA ALA A 8 16.75 6.58 -21.13
C ALA A 8 16.45 6.52 -19.61
N VAL A 9 15.37 7.19 -19.18
CA VAL A 9 14.96 7.23 -17.77
C VAL A 9 14.51 5.84 -17.28
N GLN A 10 13.78 5.10 -18.12
CA GLN A 10 13.34 3.74 -17.78
C GLN A 10 14.50 2.76 -17.65
N ARG A 11 15.56 2.90 -18.47
CA ARG A 11 16.76 2.03 -18.40
C ARG A 11 17.60 2.23 -17.13
N LEU A 12 17.49 3.38 -16.48
CA LEU A 12 18.24 3.73 -15.27
C LEU A 12 17.43 3.51 -13.98
N ALA A 13 16.14 3.19 -14.09
CA ALA A 13 15.29 2.96 -12.94
C ALA A 13 15.59 1.60 -12.30
N THR A 14 15.71 1.58 -10.97
CA THR A 14 15.75 0.32 -10.21
C THR A 14 14.35 -0.30 -10.18
N PRO A 15 14.22 -1.64 -10.02
CA PRO A 15 12.91 -2.30 -9.94
C PRO A 15 12.02 -1.75 -8.81
N ALA A 16 12.62 -1.23 -7.73
CA ALA A 16 11.89 -0.56 -6.67
C ALA A 16 11.28 0.78 -7.11
N ILE A 17 12.00 1.57 -7.92
CA ILE A 17 11.52 2.85 -8.47
C ILE A 17 10.37 2.60 -9.45
N GLU A 18 10.50 1.59 -10.31
CA GLU A 18 9.45 1.21 -11.25
C GLU A 18 8.21 0.72 -10.52
N ALA A 19 8.36 -0.22 -9.58
CA ALA A 19 7.25 -0.78 -8.81
C ALA A 19 6.48 0.31 -8.06
N GLU A 20 7.18 1.24 -7.41
CA GLU A 20 6.53 2.36 -6.73
C GLU A 20 5.85 3.30 -7.73
N SER A 21 6.51 3.65 -8.83
CA SER A 21 5.96 4.56 -9.84
C SER A 21 4.71 3.99 -10.53
N ARG A 22 4.60 2.65 -10.65
CA ARG A 22 3.40 1.97 -11.17
C ARG A 22 2.21 2.04 -10.21
N ALA A 23 2.45 2.10 -8.90
CA ALA A 23 1.40 2.21 -7.89
C ALA A 23 0.79 3.63 -7.77
N TRP A 24 1.45 4.63 -8.34
CA TRP A 24 0.89 5.96 -8.54
C TRP A 24 -0.03 6.00 -9.75
N MET A 25 -1.27 6.41 -9.54
CA MET A 25 -2.31 6.46 -10.58
C MET A 25 -2.68 7.89 -10.94
N ILE A 26 -2.96 8.13 -12.22
CA ILE A 26 -3.47 9.38 -12.79
C ILE A 26 -4.89 9.12 -13.27
N SER A 27 -5.87 9.85 -12.73
CA SER A 27 -7.28 9.73 -13.09
C SER A 27 -7.80 10.99 -13.78
N CYS A 28 -8.49 10.81 -14.91
CA CYS A 28 -9.16 11.86 -15.65
C CYS A 28 -10.61 12.07 -15.15
N PRO A 29 -10.96 13.23 -14.58
CA PRO A 29 -12.32 13.46 -14.10
C PRO A 29 -13.36 13.61 -15.23
N LYS A 30 -12.93 13.75 -16.50
CA LYS A 30 -13.83 13.97 -17.63
C LYS A 30 -14.28 12.71 -18.34
N CYS A 31 -13.46 11.66 -18.35
CA CYS A 31 -13.77 10.39 -19.01
C CYS A 31 -13.58 9.17 -18.11
N GLY A 32 -13.10 9.35 -16.87
CA GLY A 32 -12.81 8.26 -15.95
C GLY A 32 -11.57 7.44 -16.31
N PHE A 33 -10.83 7.83 -17.36
CA PHE A 33 -9.62 7.12 -17.75
C PHE A 33 -8.55 7.19 -16.65
N GLU A 34 -8.01 6.02 -16.31
CA GLU A 34 -6.94 5.85 -15.32
C GLU A 34 -5.72 5.20 -15.96
N GLN A 35 -4.54 5.70 -15.64
CA GLN A 35 -3.26 5.11 -16.02
C GLN A 35 -2.24 5.30 -14.92
N SER A 36 -1.20 4.46 -14.88
CA SER A 36 -0.13 4.69 -13.91
C SER A 36 0.74 5.89 -14.30
N VAL A 37 1.45 6.45 -13.32
CA VAL A 37 2.46 7.48 -13.56
C VAL A 37 3.61 6.93 -14.40
N TRP A 38 3.98 5.67 -14.19
CA TRP A 38 5.00 4.98 -14.99
C TRP A 38 4.66 4.91 -16.48
N GLU A 39 3.44 4.47 -16.82
CA GLU A 39 2.97 4.41 -18.22
C GLU A 39 2.90 5.81 -18.86
N SER A 40 2.69 6.84 -18.04
CA SER A 40 2.75 8.24 -18.49
C SER A 40 4.17 8.74 -18.81
N GLY A 41 5.20 7.94 -18.53
CA GLY A 41 6.61 8.32 -18.61
C GLY A 41 7.11 9.11 -17.39
N GLY A 42 6.35 9.12 -16.30
CA GLY A 42 6.72 9.81 -15.06
C GLY A 42 7.35 8.86 -14.05
N ILE A 43 8.14 9.42 -13.13
CA ILE A 43 8.65 8.72 -11.97
C ILE A 43 8.06 9.35 -10.71
N ARG A 44 7.57 8.50 -9.81
CA ARG A 44 7.26 8.87 -8.43
C ARG A 44 7.77 7.80 -7.48
N TYR A 45 8.83 8.14 -6.76
CA TYR A 45 9.51 7.29 -5.80
C TYR A 45 9.66 8.04 -4.48
N ARG A 46 9.36 7.36 -3.36
CA ARG A 46 9.25 7.93 -2.01
C ARG A 46 8.38 9.18 -1.92
N ALA A 47 7.39 9.27 -2.80
CA ALA A 47 6.46 10.40 -2.83
C ALA A 47 5.33 10.19 -1.81
N ALA A 48 4.68 11.27 -1.38
CA ALA A 48 3.54 11.21 -0.49
C ALA A 48 2.47 12.24 -0.90
N GLY A 49 1.22 11.94 -0.55
CA GLY A 49 0.08 12.82 -0.79
C GLY A 49 -0.50 12.73 -2.20
N SER A 50 -1.71 13.29 -2.36
CA SER A 50 -2.35 13.40 -3.67
C SER A 50 -2.13 14.78 -4.27
N SER A 51 -1.94 14.86 -5.59
CA SER A 51 -1.72 16.12 -6.30
C SER A 51 -2.66 16.22 -7.49
N ARG A 52 -2.97 17.44 -7.94
CA ARG A 52 -3.70 17.66 -9.20
C ARG A 52 -2.79 18.32 -10.21
N GLN A 53 -2.83 17.85 -11.46
CA GLN A 53 -2.05 18.42 -12.56
C GLN A 53 -2.97 18.76 -13.73
N LEU A 54 -2.79 19.95 -14.29
CA LEU A 54 -3.50 20.36 -15.50
C LEU A 54 -2.78 19.79 -16.72
N ARG A 55 -3.39 18.82 -17.38
CA ARG A 55 -2.82 18.17 -18.59
C ARG A 55 -3.93 17.69 -19.52
N ARG A 56 -3.58 17.45 -20.78
CA ARG A 56 -4.50 16.81 -21.74
C ARG A 56 -4.58 15.32 -21.44
N CYS A 57 -5.81 14.80 -21.41
CA CYS A 57 -6.04 13.37 -21.27
C CYS A 57 -5.68 12.66 -22.60
N PRO A 58 -4.87 11.58 -22.58
CA PRO A 58 -4.54 10.84 -23.80
C PRO A 58 -5.74 10.09 -24.38
N SER A 59 -6.74 9.74 -23.56
CA SER A 59 -7.94 9.04 -24.01
C SER A 59 -8.98 9.98 -24.63
N CYS A 60 -9.33 11.08 -23.96
CA CYS A 60 -10.41 11.96 -24.43
C CYS A 60 -9.95 13.30 -25.02
N GLY A 61 -8.65 13.59 -25.02
CA GLY A 61 -8.06 14.82 -25.57
C GLY A 61 -8.36 16.11 -24.79
N ARG A 62 -9.29 16.09 -23.84
CA ARG A 62 -9.71 17.27 -23.08
C ARG A 62 -8.66 17.70 -22.07
N LEU A 63 -8.47 19.01 -21.93
CA LEU A 63 -7.67 19.62 -20.88
C LEU A 63 -8.44 19.57 -19.56
N SER A 64 -7.87 18.97 -18.52
CA SER A 64 -8.51 18.90 -17.21
C SER A 64 -7.49 18.76 -16.07
N TRP A 65 -7.92 19.09 -14.86
CA TRP A 65 -7.17 18.83 -13.64
C TRP A 65 -7.23 17.33 -13.30
N GLN A 66 -6.26 16.57 -13.80
CA GLN A 66 -6.16 15.15 -13.51
C GLN A 66 -5.70 14.95 -12.06
N LYS A 67 -6.32 14.00 -11.36
CA LYS A 67 -5.98 13.64 -9.98
C LYS A 67 -4.90 12.57 -10.01
N ILE A 68 -3.78 12.84 -9.34
CA ILE A 68 -2.74 11.85 -9.12
C ILE A 68 -2.82 11.41 -7.67
N TYR A 69 -3.00 10.12 -7.46
CA TYR A 69 -3.16 9.54 -6.14
C TYR A 69 -2.39 8.23 -6.04
N TRP A 70 -2.00 7.93 -4.82
CA TRP A 70 -1.42 6.65 -4.47
C TRP A 70 -2.56 5.65 -4.32
N LYS A 71 -2.58 4.59 -5.12
CA LYS A 71 -3.58 3.52 -4.98
C LYS A 71 -3.24 2.58 -3.82
N GLY A 72 -1.97 2.58 -3.39
CA GLY A 72 -1.49 1.75 -2.30
C GLY A 72 -1.40 0.28 -2.66
N GLY A 73 -0.47 -0.39 -1.99
CA GLY A 73 -0.37 -1.84 -2.02
C GLY A 73 0.64 -2.37 -3.02
N VAL A 74 1.90 -1.98 -2.85
CA VAL A 74 3.03 -2.91 -2.89
C VAL A 74 2.74 -4.36 -3.31
N GLU A 75 2.99 -4.70 -4.57
CA GLU A 75 3.41 -6.06 -4.95
C GLU A 75 4.87 -6.33 -4.50
N GLY A 76 5.33 -5.69 -3.40
CA GLY A 76 6.75 -5.66 -3.00
C GLY A 76 7.09 -5.20 -1.57
N ALA A 77 6.11 -4.87 -0.72
CA ALA A 77 6.28 -4.82 0.73
C ALA A 77 5.59 -6.08 1.21
N ALA A 78 6.43 -7.00 1.66
CA ALA A 78 5.98 -8.26 2.21
C ALA A 78 4.83 -7.98 3.20
N PRO A 79 3.68 -8.68 3.08
CA PRO A 79 2.74 -8.67 4.18
C PRO A 79 3.50 -9.09 5.44
N ALA A 80 3.11 -8.58 6.61
CA ALA A 80 3.59 -9.13 7.87
C ALA A 80 3.51 -10.65 7.74
N SER A 81 4.66 -11.32 7.85
CA SER A 81 4.75 -12.74 7.48
C SER A 81 3.62 -13.51 8.16
N ALA A 82 3.09 -14.55 7.52
CA ALA A 82 2.09 -15.41 8.16
C ALA A 82 2.57 -15.84 9.57
N ALA A 83 3.87 -15.98 9.76
CA ALA A 83 4.51 -16.21 11.05
C ALA A 83 4.29 -15.09 12.09
N PHE A 84 4.28 -13.81 11.70
CA PHE A 84 3.96 -12.69 12.60
C PHE A 84 2.49 -12.74 13.04
N VAL A 85 1.57 -12.96 12.11
CA VAL A 85 0.13 -13.05 12.42
C VAL A 85 -0.14 -14.26 13.33
N VAL A 86 0.42 -15.42 13.00
CA VAL A 86 0.29 -16.65 13.81
C VAL A 86 0.88 -16.48 15.20
N LYS A 87 2.08 -15.89 15.34
CA LYS A 87 2.69 -15.60 16.65
C LYS A 87 1.86 -14.63 17.48
N LEU A 88 1.30 -13.59 16.87
CA LEU A 88 0.44 -12.63 17.55
C LEU A 88 -0.81 -13.33 18.10
N VAL A 89 -1.50 -14.11 17.27
CA VAL A 89 -2.71 -14.86 17.68
C VAL A 89 -2.38 -15.87 18.79
N LEU A 90 -1.28 -16.63 18.67
CA LEU A 90 -0.86 -17.58 19.71
C LEU A 90 -0.57 -16.88 21.04
N SER A 91 0.08 -15.71 21.01
CA SER A 91 0.38 -14.95 22.24
C SER A 91 -0.88 -14.45 22.94
N ILE A 92 -1.90 -14.01 22.16
CA ILE A 92 -3.19 -13.57 22.70
C ILE A 92 -3.94 -14.75 23.33
N VAL A 93 -4.04 -15.88 22.62
CA VAL A 93 -4.72 -17.07 23.14
C VAL A 93 -4.04 -17.60 24.41
N LEU A 94 -2.71 -17.67 24.41
CA LEU A 94 -1.94 -18.10 25.59
C LEU A 94 -2.15 -17.15 26.77
N GLY A 95 -2.15 -15.83 26.54
CA GLY A 95 -2.41 -14.83 27.57
C GLY A 95 -3.81 -14.96 28.17
N VAL A 96 -4.83 -15.17 27.35
CA VAL A 96 -6.21 -15.39 27.80
C VAL A 96 -6.31 -16.67 28.64
N LEU A 97 -5.73 -17.78 28.17
CA LEU A 97 -5.76 -19.06 28.91
C LEU A 97 -5.07 -18.93 30.27
N LEU A 98 -3.87 -18.35 30.31
CA LEU A 98 -3.14 -18.13 31.57
C LEU A 98 -3.90 -17.20 32.51
N GLY A 99 -4.50 -16.13 31.99
CA GLY A 99 -5.34 -15.22 32.77
C GLY A 99 -6.54 -15.94 33.38
N THR A 100 -7.27 -16.74 32.61
CA THR A 100 -8.41 -17.51 33.10
C THR A 100 -8.01 -18.56 34.14
N ALA A 101 -6.89 -19.27 33.93
CA ALA A 101 -6.37 -20.24 34.90
C ALA A 101 -5.95 -19.58 36.23
N LEU A 102 -5.33 -18.39 36.16
CA LEU A 102 -4.96 -17.62 37.35
C LEU A 102 -6.20 -17.16 38.13
N ILE A 103 -7.23 -16.67 37.43
CA ILE A 103 -8.51 -16.30 38.06
C ILE A 103 -9.12 -17.50 38.76
N LEU A 104 -9.21 -18.66 38.08
CA LEU A 104 -9.72 -19.89 38.68
C LEU A 104 -8.91 -20.33 39.91
N PHE A 105 -7.59 -20.29 39.83
CA PHE A 105 -6.71 -20.64 40.96
C PHE A 105 -6.90 -19.72 42.17
N VAL A 106 -7.00 -18.41 41.93
CA VAL A 106 -7.26 -17.43 43.00
C VAL A 106 -8.64 -17.66 43.60
N THR A 107 -9.68 -17.88 42.78
CA THR A 107 -11.02 -18.19 43.29
C THR A 107 -11.03 -19.46 44.12
N PHE A 108 -10.38 -20.53 43.67
CA PHE A 108 -10.25 -21.80 44.40
C PHE A 108 -9.56 -21.62 45.77
N LYS A 109 -8.49 -20.82 45.83
CA LYS A 109 -7.79 -20.53 47.09
C LYS A 109 -8.60 -19.66 48.05
N LEU A 110 -9.43 -18.76 47.54
CA LEU A 110 -10.26 -17.87 48.35
C LEU A 110 -11.53 -18.54 48.87
N THR A 111 -12.16 -19.41 48.08
CA THR A 111 -13.42 -20.08 48.47
C THR A 111 -13.20 -21.42 49.18
N GLY A 112 -12.01 -22.02 49.09
CA GLY A 112 -11.64 -23.21 49.87
C GLY A 112 -12.57 -24.41 49.69
N VAL A 113 -13.21 -24.54 48.53
CA VAL A 113 -14.11 -25.66 48.24
C VAL A 113 -13.28 -26.90 47.91
N ILE A 114 -13.35 -27.89 48.81
CA ILE A 114 -12.81 -29.26 48.66
C ILE A 114 -13.67 -30.04 47.66
#